data_AF-A0A2D5GZ25-F1
#
_entry.id   AF-A0A2D5GZ25-F1
#
_cell.length_a   1.000
_cell.length_b   1.000
_cell.length_c   1.000
_cell.angle_alpha   90.00
_cell.angle_beta   90.00
_cell.angle_gamma   90.00
#
_symmetry.space_group_name_H-M   'P 1'
#
loop_
_entity.id
_entity.type
_entity.pdbx_description
1 polymer ?
#
loop_
_entity_poly.entity_id
_entity_poly.type
_entity_poly.pdbx_seq_one_letter_code
_entity_poly.pdbx_strand_id
1 'polypeptide(L)'
;MCPQASTCPARTRSCSPQRFVLRSLDQDFFEEVLTRMRDPVFRQKLSERMWKSEGLFAEAKQNHGLSRARYRGRVKVQIQAYLSATAQNLKRLVKAFCFLLLAWWSRRRMTTTHTLHIPRKWDFSTRPFLFKNIC
;
A
#
# COMPACT_ATOMS: atom_id res chain seq x y z
N MET A 1 -11.08 -23.45 32.30
CA MET A 1 -12.22 -22.79 32.98
C MET A 1 -11.97 -21.29 33.00
N CYS A 2 -12.98 -20.44 32.81
CA CYS A 2 -12.77 -18.99 32.75
C CYS A 2 -12.37 -18.43 34.14
N PRO A 3 -11.21 -17.78 34.29
CA PRO A 3 -10.71 -17.32 35.59
C PRO A 3 -11.53 -16.16 36.19
N GLN A 4 -12.35 -15.48 35.39
CA GLN A 4 -13.23 -14.39 35.82
C GLN A 4 -14.69 -14.84 36.04
N ALA A 5 -14.92 -16.16 36.10
CA ALA A 5 -16.28 -16.72 36.20
C ALA A 5 -17.03 -16.37 37.50
N SER A 6 -16.32 -15.98 38.56
CA SER A 6 -16.89 -15.54 39.84
C SER A 6 -17.43 -14.09 39.78
N THR A 7 -16.81 -13.24 38.98
CA THR A 7 -17.11 -11.80 38.89
C THR A 7 -17.87 -11.46 37.61
N CYS A 8 -18.12 -12.45 36.74
CA CYS A 8 -18.72 -12.25 35.43
C CYS A 8 -20.19 -11.82 35.55
N PRO A 9 -20.54 -10.57 35.21
CA PRO A 9 -21.93 -10.10 35.27
C PRO A 9 -22.85 -10.83 34.27
N ALA A 10 -22.29 -11.51 33.27
CA ALA A 10 -23.04 -12.32 32.31
C ALA A 10 -23.57 -13.65 32.90
N ARG A 11 -22.99 -14.14 34.02
CA ARG A 11 -23.43 -15.39 34.67
C ARG A 11 -24.61 -15.17 35.61
N THR A 12 -24.83 -13.95 36.09
CA THR A 12 -25.74 -13.65 37.21
C THR A 12 -27.17 -13.31 36.82
N ARG A 13 -27.56 -13.15 35.54
CA ARG A 13 -28.94 -12.72 35.22
C ARG A 13 -29.49 -13.28 33.91
N SER A 14 -30.75 -13.75 33.96
CA SER A 14 -31.48 -14.34 32.83
C SER A 14 -32.26 -13.35 31.95
N CYS A 15 -32.59 -12.14 32.42
CA CYS A 15 -33.37 -11.15 31.66
C CYS A 15 -33.07 -9.71 32.11
N SER A 16 -32.19 -8.97 31.44
CA SER A 16 -32.07 -7.51 31.63
C SER A 16 -31.87 -6.78 30.29
N PRO A 17 -32.39 -5.56 30.11
CA PRO A 17 -32.29 -4.78 28.87
C PRO A 17 -30.91 -4.10 28.72
N GLN A 18 -29.84 -4.78 29.11
CA GLN A 18 -28.48 -4.23 29.07
C GLN A 18 -27.81 -4.52 27.73
N ARG A 19 -27.09 -3.51 27.21
CA ARG A 19 -26.26 -3.66 26.01
C ARG A 19 -25.07 -4.57 26.34
N PHE A 20 -24.98 -5.70 25.65
CA PHE A 20 -23.81 -6.58 25.73
C PHE A 20 -22.67 -6.03 24.87
N VAL A 21 -21.45 -6.04 25.42
CA VAL A 21 -20.23 -5.78 24.65
C VAL A 21 -19.49 -7.11 24.53
N LEU A 22 -19.46 -7.67 23.32
CA LEU A 22 -18.66 -8.85 23.03
C LEU A 22 -17.20 -8.43 22.88
N ARG A 23 -16.36 -8.84 23.83
CA ARG A 23 -14.91 -8.62 23.81
C ARG A 23 -14.20 -9.94 23.50
N SER A 24 -13.25 -9.91 22.57
CA SER A 24 -12.42 -11.08 22.25
C SER A 24 -11.41 -11.34 23.38
N LEU A 25 -10.94 -12.59 23.53
CA LEU A 25 -9.91 -12.92 24.53
C LEU A 25 -8.58 -12.20 24.24
N ASP A 26 -8.28 -11.98 22.96
CA ASP A 26 -7.03 -11.34 22.51
C ASP A 26 -7.16 -9.82 22.35
N GLN A 27 -8.20 -9.21 22.93
CA GLN A 27 -8.49 -7.79 22.71
C GLN A 27 -7.34 -6.88 23.15
N ASP A 28 -6.65 -7.24 24.23
CA ASP A 28 -5.54 -6.45 24.75
C ASP A 28 -4.41 -6.33 23.73
N PHE A 29 -4.14 -7.40 22.97
CA PHE A 29 -3.18 -7.37 21.85
C PHE A 29 -3.64 -6.44 20.73
N PHE A 30 -4.94 -6.45 20.38
CA PHE A 30 -5.47 -5.53 19.38
C PHE A 30 -5.34 -4.07 19.83
N GLU A 31 -5.64 -3.77 21.09
CA GLU A 31 -5.50 -2.42 21.65
C GLU A 31 -4.04 -1.95 21.68
N GLU A 32 -3.12 -2.85 22.02
CA GLU A 32 -1.69 -2.59 22.00
C GLU A 32 -1.21 -2.25 20.58
N VAL A 33 -1.61 -3.05 19.58
CA VAL A 33 -1.32 -2.78 18.16
C VAL A 33 -1.93 -1.45 17.72
N LEU A 34 -3.20 -1.19 18.03
CA LEU A 34 -3.87 0.08 17.70
C LEU A 34 -3.18 1.29 18.35
N THR A 35 -2.63 1.12 19.55
CA THR A 35 -1.84 2.14 20.22
C THR A 35 -0.53 2.41 19.47
N ARG A 36 0.18 1.35 19.04
CA ARG A 36 1.37 1.50 18.18
C ARG A 36 1.06 2.12 16.82
N MET A 37 -0.11 1.81 16.23
CA MET A 37 -0.53 2.38 14.94
C MET A 37 -0.81 3.90 14.99
N ARG A 38 -0.95 4.48 16.19
CA ARG A 38 -1.11 5.94 16.35
C ARG A 38 0.19 6.72 16.15
N ASP A 39 1.35 6.05 16.25
CA ASP A 39 2.65 6.67 16.01
C ASP A 39 2.72 7.30 14.60
N PRO A 40 3.09 8.58 14.46
CA PRO A 40 3.26 9.22 13.15
C PRO A 40 4.24 8.47 12.23
N VAL A 41 5.31 7.88 12.79
CA VAL A 41 6.29 7.10 12.01
C VAL A 41 5.63 5.87 11.42
N PHE A 42 4.82 5.16 12.21
CA PHE A 42 4.07 4.00 11.76
C PHE A 42 3.12 4.39 10.61
N ARG A 43 2.37 5.48 10.76
CA ARG A 43 1.45 5.98 9.73
C ARG A 43 2.17 6.31 8.42
N GLN A 44 3.35 6.93 8.50
CA GLN A 44 4.15 7.22 7.31
C GLN A 44 4.61 5.94 6.61
N LYS A 45 5.10 4.95 7.36
CA LYS A 45 5.51 3.65 6.80
C LYS A 45 4.34 2.89 6.19
N LEU A 46 3.17 2.94 6.82
CA LEU A 46 1.94 2.34 6.31
C LEU A 46 1.52 2.98 4.98
N SER A 47 1.54 4.32 4.92
CA SER A 47 1.28 5.05 3.68
C SER A 47 2.27 4.66 2.58
N GLU A 48 3.56 4.54 2.91
CA GLU A 48 4.58 4.09 1.96
C GLU A 48 4.36 2.68 1.43
N ARG A 49 3.97 1.74 2.28
CA ARG A 49 3.62 0.37 1.87
C ARG A 49 2.44 0.37 0.89
N MET A 50 1.43 1.19 1.15
CA MET A 50 0.21 1.26 0.35
C MET A 50 0.49 1.68 -1.10
N TRP A 51 1.28 2.75 -1.31
CA TRP A 51 1.56 3.20 -2.68
C TRP A 51 2.74 2.47 -3.36
N LYS A 52 3.72 1.97 -2.58
CA LYS A 52 4.81 1.16 -3.12
C LYS A 52 4.34 -0.27 -3.30
N SER A 53 4.43 -1.09 -2.24
CA SER A 53 4.25 -2.54 -2.32
C SER A 53 2.84 -2.93 -2.75
N GLU A 54 1.80 -2.42 -2.10
CA GLU A 54 0.42 -2.81 -2.37
C GLU A 54 -0.03 -2.33 -3.76
N GLY A 55 0.40 -1.13 -4.17
CA GLY A 55 0.20 -0.62 -5.53
C GLY A 55 0.80 -1.54 -6.60
N LEU A 56 2.02 -2.05 -6.40
CA LEU A 56 2.66 -3.02 -7.31
C LEU A 56 1.84 -4.31 -7.44
N PHE A 57 1.35 -4.84 -6.31
CA PHE A 57 0.52 -6.04 -6.31
C PHE A 57 -0.86 -5.80 -6.94
N ALA A 58 -1.45 -4.64 -6.73
CA ALA A 58 -2.71 -4.25 -7.36
C ALA A 58 -2.55 -4.19 -8.89
N GLU A 59 -1.49 -3.53 -9.38
CA GLU A 59 -1.15 -3.52 -10.82
C GLU A 59 -0.94 -4.93 -11.36
N ALA A 60 -0.25 -5.81 -10.63
CA ALA A 60 0.01 -7.18 -11.05
C ALA A 60 -1.30 -7.98 -11.19
N LYS A 61 -2.23 -7.79 -10.26
CA LYS A 61 -3.53 -8.46 -10.28
C LYS A 61 -4.43 -7.97 -11.40
N GLN A 62 -4.52 -6.65 -11.60
CA GLN A 62 -5.44 -6.04 -12.57
C GLN A 62 -4.91 -6.12 -14.01
N ASN A 63 -3.64 -5.78 -14.23
CA ASN A 63 -3.09 -5.61 -15.58
C ASN A 63 -2.26 -6.82 -16.06
N HIS A 64 -1.78 -7.67 -15.16
CA HIS A 64 -0.90 -8.79 -15.48
C HIS A 64 -1.45 -10.17 -15.08
N GLY A 65 -2.76 -10.24 -14.82
CA GLY A 65 -3.47 -11.52 -14.63
C GLY A 65 -3.09 -12.29 -13.38
N LEU A 66 -2.43 -11.67 -12.39
CA LEU A 66 -2.02 -12.33 -11.15
C LEU A 66 -3.17 -12.49 -10.13
N SER A 67 -4.41 -12.11 -10.50
CA SER A 67 -5.61 -12.35 -9.68
C SER A 67 -5.93 -13.84 -9.55
N ARG A 68 -5.54 -14.66 -10.54
CA ARG A 68 -5.73 -16.11 -10.53
C ARG A 68 -4.42 -16.82 -10.88
N ALA A 69 -4.16 -17.94 -10.20
CA ALA A 69 -3.10 -18.86 -10.60
C ALA A 69 -3.54 -19.60 -11.87
N ARG A 70 -2.80 -19.43 -12.97
CA ARG A 70 -3.09 -20.11 -14.24
C ARG A 70 -2.68 -21.59 -14.20
N TYR A 71 -1.67 -21.90 -13.39
CA TYR A 71 -1.11 -23.24 -13.25
C TYR A 71 -1.29 -23.75 -11.81
N ARG A 72 -1.24 -25.08 -11.64
CA ARG A 72 -1.21 -25.73 -10.33
C ARG A 72 0.22 -26.11 -9.95
N GLY A 73 0.52 -26.05 -8.66
CA GLY A 73 1.83 -26.37 -8.09
C GLY A 73 2.74 -25.15 -7.89
N ARG A 74 3.50 -25.15 -6.80
CA ARG A 74 4.32 -24.00 -6.33
C ARG A 74 5.26 -23.48 -7.42
N VAL A 75 6.02 -24.37 -8.05
CA VAL A 75 7.02 -24.00 -9.07
C VAL A 75 6.39 -23.26 -10.24
N LYS A 76 5.26 -23.75 -10.77
CA LYS A 76 4.60 -23.13 -11.94
C LYS A 76 3.98 -21.77 -11.59
N VAL A 77 3.41 -21.63 -10.39
CA VAL A 77 2.89 -20.35 -9.90
C VAL A 77 4.02 -19.34 -9.66
N GLN A 78 5.17 -19.79 -9.15
CA GLN A 78 6.35 -18.94 -8.99
C GLN A 78 6.83 -18.41 -10.34
N ILE A 79 6.91 -19.25 -11.38
CA ILE A 79 7.27 -18.82 -12.73
C ILE A 79 6.29 -17.73 -13.23
N GLN A 80 4.97 -17.95 -13.07
CA GLN A 80 3.98 -16.94 -13.42
C GLN A 80 4.24 -15.61 -12.69
N ALA A 81 4.48 -15.64 -11.38
CA ALA A 81 4.75 -14.45 -10.59
C ALA A 81 6.03 -13.73 -11.03
N TYR A 82 7.11 -14.46 -11.31
CA TYR A 82 8.39 -13.89 -11.77
C TYR A 82 8.26 -13.23 -13.14
N LEU A 83 7.54 -13.86 -14.08
CA LEU A 83 7.30 -13.27 -15.39
C LEU A 83 6.44 -12.00 -15.29
N SER A 84 5.38 -12.01 -14.47
CA SER A 84 4.57 -10.80 -14.21
C SER A 84 5.41 -9.67 -13.60
N ALA A 85 6.26 -9.97 -12.61
CA ALA A 85 7.15 -8.97 -12.00
C ALA A 85 8.17 -8.42 -13.00
N THR A 86 8.71 -9.29 -13.86
CA THR A 86 9.66 -8.89 -14.92
C THR A 86 8.99 -7.93 -15.91
N ALA A 87 7.76 -8.22 -16.34
CA ALA A 87 7.00 -7.33 -17.23
C ALA A 87 6.76 -5.96 -16.59
N GLN A 88 6.41 -5.91 -15.31
CA GLN A 88 6.23 -4.66 -14.58
C GLN A 88 7.54 -3.84 -14.49
N ASN A 89 8.66 -4.50 -14.22
CA ASN A 89 9.97 -3.85 -14.17
C ASN A 89 10.39 -3.30 -15.54
N LEU A 90 10.18 -4.07 -16.61
CA LEU A 90 10.47 -3.64 -17.97
C LEU A 90 9.64 -2.40 -18.36
N LYS A 91 8.34 -2.39 -18.02
CA LYS A 91 7.47 -1.23 -18.24
C LYS A 91 8.01 0.04 -17.57
N ARG A 92 8.55 -0.08 -16.35
CA ARG A 92 9.15 1.05 -15.62
C ARG A 92 10.47 1.50 -16.23
N LEU A 93 11.33 0.56 -16.64
CA LEU A 93 12.59 0.87 -17.32
C LEU A 93 12.36 1.60 -18.64
N VAL A 94 11.43 1.13 -19.48
CA VAL A 94 11.07 1.79 -20.74
C VAL A 94 10.55 3.20 -20.48
N LYS A 95 9.66 3.38 -19.49
CA LYS A 95 9.16 4.70 -19.11
C LYS A 95 10.29 5.64 -18.67
N ALA A 96 11.21 5.17 -17.85
CA ALA A 96 12.36 5.94 -17.39
C ALA A 96 13.29 6.30 -18.55
N PHE A 97 13.59 5.35 -19.43
CA PHE A 97 14.43 5.55 -20.60
C PHE A 97 13.81 6.57 -21.56
N CYS A 98 12.52 6.44 -21.89
CA CYS A 98 11.80 7.42 -22.71
C CYS A 98 11.83 8.81 -22.07
N PHE A 99 11.63 8.91 -20.74
CA PHE A 99 11.74 10.19 -20.05
C PHE A 99 13.14 10.80 -20.16
N LEU A 100 14.20 10.00 -19.98
CA LEU A 100 15.57 10.46 -20.13
C LEU A 100 15.87 10.92 -21.56
N LEU A 101 15.39 10.20 -22.57
CA LEU A 101 15.53 10.60 -23.98
C LEU A 101 14.80 11.92 -24.27
N LEU A 102 13.58 12.08 -23.77
CA LEU A 102 12.81 13.32 -23.94
C LEU A 102 13.47 14.50 -23.22
N ALA A 103 13.96 14.31 -22.00
CA ALA A 103 14.68 15.32 -21.24
C ALA A 103 16.00 15.70 -21.92
N TRP A 104 16.73 14.72 -22.43
CA TRP A 104 17.95 14.93 -23.20
C TRP A 104 17.67 15.67 -24.52
N TRP A 105 16.61 15.32 -25.23
CA TRP A 105 16.22 15.97 -26.49
C TRP A 105 15.77 17.42 -26.25
N SER A 106 15.04 17.67 -25.16
CA SER A 106 14.68 19.03 -24.72
C SER A 106 15.92 19.85 -24.38
N ARG A 107 16.88 19.27 -23.64
CA ARG A 107 18.15 19.93 -23.29
C ARG A 107 19.02 20.22 -24.52
N ARG A 108 19.06 19.33 -25.52
CA ARG A 108 19.79 19.55 -26.78
C ARG A 108 19.16 20.62 -27.67
N ARG A 109 17.84 20.83 -27.59
CA ARG A 109 17.17 21.95 -28.30
C ARG A 109 17.39 23.31 -27.63
N MET A 110 17.81 23.37 -26.37
CA MET A 110 18.02 24.62 -25.61
C MET A 110 19.40 25.27 -25.80
N THR A 111 20.24 24.81 -26.73
CA THR A 111 21.51 25.48 -27.06
C THR A 111 21.40 26.57 -28.13
N THR A 112 20.19 26.91 -28.58
CA THR A 112 19.93 28.08 -29.47
C THR A 112 18.70 28.85 -29.00
N THR A 113 18.73 29.43 -27.80
CA THR A 113 17.98 30.64 -27.40
C THR A 113 18.34 31.00 -25.96
N HIS A 114 19.33 31.87 -25.83
CA HIS A 114 19.69 32.47 -24.56
C HIS A 114 18.65 33.54 -24.19
N THR A 115 17.59 33.17 -23.46
CA THR A 115 16.97 34.06 -22.45
C THR A 115 16.02 33.31 -21.51
N LEU A 116 16.50 33.13 -20.28
CA LEU A 116 15.82 33.09 -18.98
C LEU A 116 14.30 32.80 -18.96
N HIS A 117 13.93 31.55 -18.67
CA HIS A 117 12.89 31.25 -17.68
C HIS A 117 13.01 29.79 -17.22
N ILE A 118 13.31 29.56 -15.94
CA ILE A 118 13.43 28.21 -15.34
C ILE A 118 12.05 27.79 -14.83
N PRO A 119 11.32 26.85 -15.45
CA PRO A 119 10.13 26.31 -14.84
C PRO A 119 10.51 25.22 -13.84
N ARG A 120 9.78 25.23 -12.72
CA ARG A 120 10.03 24.38 -11.56
C ARG A 120 10.08 22.90 -11.92
N LYS A 121 11.00 22.23 -11.24
CA LYS A 121 11.32 20.81 -11.22
C LYS A 121 10.03 20.00 -11.02
N TRP A 122 9.74 19.10 -11.95
CA TRP A 122 8.66 18.14 -11.84
C TRP A 122 9.22 16.87 -11.21
N ASP A 123 8.95 16.69 -9.92
CA ASP A 123 9.38 15.50 -9.20
C ASP A 123 8.60 14.30 -9.74
N PHE A 124 9.32 13.33 -10.32
CA PHE A 124 8.81 12.03 -10.77
C PHE A 124 8.43 11.16 -9.55
N SER A 125 7.50 11.63 -8.74
CA SER A 125 6.98 10.89 -7.61
C SER A 125 5.75 10.10 -8.06
N THR A 126 5.81 8.78 -7.92
CA THR A 126 4.64 7.90 -8.02
C THR A 126 3.81 7.92 -6.74
N ARG A 127 4.15 8.75 -5.74
CA ARG A 127 3.23 9.01 -4.63
C ARG A 127 1.93 9.54 -5.22
N PRO A 128 0.78 8.90 -4.95
CA PRO A 128 -0.49 9.55 -5.23
C PRO A 128 -0.48 10.90 -4.49
N PHE A 129 -0.96 11.95 -5.16
CA PHE A 129 -1.19 13.24 -4.53
C PHE A 129 -2.05 12.97 -3.29
N LEU A 130 -1.47 13.06 -2.10
CA LEU A 130 -2.20 12.95 -0.85
C LEU A 130 -3.13 14.16 -0.83
N PHE A 131 -4.38 13.96 -1.25
CA PHE A 131 -5.47 14.88 -1.00
C PHE A 131 -5.64 14.94 0.52
N LYS A 132 -4.86 15.82 1.17
CA LYS A 132 -4.97 16.11 2.59
C LYS A 132 -6.32 16.82 2.77
N ASN A 133 -7.29 16.05 3.25
CA ASN A 133 -8.42 16.45 4.09
C ASN A 133 -9.37 17.54 3.54
N ILE A 134 -10.48 17.11 2.94
CA ILE A 134 -11.80 17.68 3.25
C ILE A 134 -12.42 16.72 4.27
N CYS A 135 -12.30 17.09 5.54
CA CYS A 135 -13.16 16.73 6.68
C CYS A 135 -12.76 17.65 7.84
#